data_AF-A0A7H8NBG1-F1
#
_entry.id   AF-A0A7H8NBG1-F1
#
_cell.length_a   1.000
_cell.length_b   1.000
_cell.length_c   1.000
_cell.angle_alpha   90.00
_cell.angle_beta   90.00
_cell.angle_gamma   90.00
#
_symmetry.space_group_name_H-M   'P 1'
#
loop_
_entity.id
_entity.type
_entity.pdbx_description
1 polymer ?
#
loop_
_entity_poly.entity_id
_entity_poly.type
_entity_poly.pdbx_seq_one_letter_code
_entity_poly.pdbx_strand_id
1 'polypeptide(L)'
;MVEWSVKEGERLKRVALHEVYGGRRQGGIGPSRVSPNILLFTDPSKGRQHGYFDGWGEDGCYHYAGEGQNGDQRMTQGNLSILNHRQHQRALRLFQAVGAGAVEYIGEFELAADEPWYRTDAPDTDGELRSVIMFRLRPVDVAPHKGARLPHTPEPSLSISEVDVEQQHTERALVDPSREPYEAERREASLVREYVEYLRREGHQVVRHKILPGGVLKALYTDIYDVTEGVLIEAKGTVHREAIRLAIGQLFDYRRHISPSPRRLALLVPSRPEDDLLDLCASVEITVIWPEGEGYARTSGR
;
A
#
# COMPACT_ATOMS: atom_id res chain seq x y z
N MET A 1 28.27 -21.47 22.74
CA MET A 1 27.07 -20.85 22.14
C MET A 1 25.93 -21.82 22.31
N VAL A 2 24.72 -21.33 22.61
CA VAL A 2 23.53 -22.20 22.66
C VAL A 2 23.17 -22.61 21.23
N GLU A 3 23.07 -23.91 20.99
CA GLU A 3 22.68 -24.47 19.70
C GLU A 3 21.17 -24.32 19.48
N TRP A 4 20.76 -24.09 18.23
CA TRP A 4 19.34 -23.93 17.88
C TRP A 4 18.64 -25.28 17.80
N SER A 5 17.56 -25.46 18.57
CA SER A 5 16.83 -26.73 18.64
C SER A 5 15.34 -26.66 18.27
N VAL A 6 14.81 -25.47 17.97
CA VAL A 6 13.37 -25.27 17.72
C VAL A 6 13.04 -25.67 16.28
N LYS A 7 12.03 -26.53 16.11
CA LYS A 7 11.63 -27.06 14.80
C LYS A 7 10.51 -26.23 14.16
N GLU A 8 10.44 -26.20 12.83
CA GLU A 8 9.32 -25.56 12.10
C GLU A 8 7.97 -26.09 12.63
N GLY A 9 7.02 -25.19 12.86
CA GLY A 9 5.68 -25.51 13.37
C GLY A 9 5.63 -25.76 14.88
N GLU A 10 6.78 -25.77 15.57
CA GLU A 10 6.81 -25.91 17.02
C GLU A 10 6.20 -24.70 17.70
N ARG A 11 5.33 -24.95 18.69
CA ARG A 11 4.66 -23.91 19.48
C ARG A 11 5.25 -23.83 20.87
N LEU A 12 5.60 -22.63 21.29
CA LEU A 12 6.27 -22.39 22.55
C LEU A 12 5.92 -21.03 23.13
N LYS A 13 6.09 -20.88 24.45
CA LYS A 13 5.90 -19.59 25.11
C LYS A 13 7.03 -18.65 24.70
N ARG A 14 6.69 -17.43 24.29
CA ARG A 14 7.67 -16.41 23.93
C ARG A 14 8.66 -16.12 25.05
N VAL A 15 8.21 -16.20 26.31
CA VAL A 15 9.07 -16.03 27.48
C VAL A 15 10.16 -17.11 27.55
N ALA A 16 9.80 -18.38 27.32
CA ALA A 16 10.76 -19.49 27.33
C ALA A 16 11.81 -19.37 26.20
N LEU A 17 11.39 -18.89 25.01
CA LEU A 17 12.33 -18.56 23.92
C LEU A 17 13.39 -17.56 24.38
N HIS A 18 12.97 -16.49 25.06
CA HIS A 18 13.89 -15.45 25.53
C HIS A 18 14.83 -15.93 26.65
N GLU A 19 14.40 -16.88 27.47
CA GLU A 19 15.24 -17.47 28.52
C GLU A 19 16.38 -18.31 27.92
N VAL A 20 16.10 -19.06 26.86
CA VAL A 20 17.09 -19.94 26.21
C VAL A 20 17.98 -19.17 25.22
N TYR A 21 17.37 -18.39 24.33
CA TYR A 21 18.05 -17.81 23.18
C TYR A 21 18.35 -16.31 23.32
N GLY A 22 17.87 -15.65 24.39
CA GLY A 22 18.02 -14.21 24.60
C GLY A 22 17.09 -13.37 23.70
N GLY A 23 17.59 -12.23 23.21
CA GLY A 23 16.80 -11.31 22.40
C GLY A 23 16.02 -10.28 23.23
N ARG A 24 15.62 -9.18 22.58
CA ARG A 24 14.78 -8.15 23.19
C ARG A 24 13.38 -8.72 23.47
N ARG A 25 12.91 -8.60 24.72
CA ARG A 25 11.61 -9.15 25.16
C ARG A 25 10.40 -8.35 24.69
N GLN A 26 10.60 -7.08 24.34
CA GLN A 26 9.56 -6.15 23.91
C GLN A 26 9.76 -5.78 22.43
N GLY A 27 8.67 -5.70 21.68
CA GLY A 27 8.68 -5.37 20.24
C GLY A 27 8.70 -6.59 19.31
N GLY A 28 8.70 -6.34 18.00
CA GLY A 28 8.74 -7.38 16.97
C GLY A 28 10.15 -7.92 16.68
N ILE A 29 11.18 -7.08 16.85
CA ILE A 29 12.56 -7.42 16.49
C ILE A 29 13.40 -7.58 17.76
N GLY A 30 13.94 -8.78 17.96
CA GLY A 30 14.71 -9.17 19.15
C GLY A 30 16.12 -9.66 18.81
N PRO A 31 17.09 -8.76 18.52
CA PRO A 31 18.48 -9.15 18.34
C PRO A 31 19.05 -9.73 19.64
N SER A 32 19.66 -10.91 19.58
CA SER A 32 20.23 -11.56 20.77
C SER A 32 21.70 -11.23 21.01
N ARG A 33 22.08 -11.23 22.29
CA ARG A 33 23.47 -11.24 22.76
C ARG A 33 23.93 -12.61 23.27
N VAL A 34 22.99 -13.55 23.42
CA VAL A 34 23.21 -14.90 24.01
C VAL A 34 23.46 -15.94 22.93
N SER A 35 22.77 -15.80 21.79
CA SER A 35 22.87 -16.69 20.65
C SER A 35 23.04 -15.86 19.36
N PRO A 36 23.58 -16.43 18.27
CA PRO A 36 23.73 -15.74 16.99
C PRO A 36 22.39 -15.65 16.23
N ASN A 37 21.35 -15.15 16.89
CA ASN A 37 19.99 -15.08 16.36
C ASN A 37 19.40 -13.67 16.50
N ILE A 38 18.55 -13.30 15.56
CA ILE A 38 17.61 -12.20 15.65
C ILE A 38 16.22 -12.81 15.61
N LEU A 39 15.50 -12.71 16.72
CA LEU A 39 14.15 -13.26 16.85
C LEU A 39 13.15 -12.25 16.28
N LEU A 40 12.42 -12.62 15.25
CA LEU A 40 11.41 -11.81 14.59
C LEU A 40 10.03 -12.33 14.98
N PHE A 41 9.15 -11.45 15.42
CA PHE A 41 7.79 -11.79 15.83
C PHE A 41 6.80 -11.02 14.98
N THR A 42 5.86 -11.75 14.40
CA THR A 42 4.75 -11.21 13.60
C THR A 42 3.41 -11.60 14.20
N ASP A 43 2.43 -10.72 14.07
CA ASP A 43 1.02 -10.97 14.35
C ASP A 43 0.18 -10.39 13.21
N PRO A 44 0.02 -11.11 12.09
CA PRO A 44 -0.69 -10.60 10.91
C PRO A 44 -2.14 -10.22 11.20
N SER A 45 -2.76 -10.83 12.21
CA SER A 45 -4.14 -10.54 12.60
C SER A 45 -4.29 -9.13 13.19
N LYS A 46 -3.31 -8.71 14.01
CA LYS A 46 -3.25 -7.35 14.55
C LYS A 46 -2.69 -6.36 13.53
N GLY A 47 -1.70 -6.75 12.72
CA GLY A 47 -1.13 -5.89 11.67
C GLY A 47 -2.20 -5.36 10.71
N ARG A 48 -3.14 -6.23 10.29
CA ARG A 48 -4.27 -5.86 9.43
C ARG A 48 -5.16 -4.74 10.00
N GLN A 49 -5.32 -4.69 11.32
CA GLN A 49 -6.11 -3.65 11.99
C GLN A 49 -5.37 -2.29 12.03
N HIS A 50 -4.07 -2.29 11.74
CA HIS A 50 -3.20 -1.11 11.73
C HIS A 50 -2.61 -0.84 10.33
N GLY A 51 -3.23 -1.37 9.27
CA GLY A 51 -2.91 -1.04 7.87
C GLY A 51 -1.53 -1.48 7.37
N TYR A 52 -0.83 -2.41 8.04
CA TYR A 52 0.36 -3.06 7.50
C TYR A 52 0.19 -4.58 7.42
N PHE A 53 0.76 -5.18 6.38
CA PHE A 53 0.63 -6.59 6.09
C PHE A 53 2.00 -7.24 6.16
N ASP A 54 2.22 -8.04 7.20
CA ASP A 54 3.26 -9.06 7.15
C ASP A 54 2.69 -10.27 6.40
N GLY A 55 3.47 -10.85 5.48
CA GLY A 55 2.99 -12.02 4.76
C GLY A 55 3.88 -12.47 3.62
N TRP A 56 3.54 -13.64 3.08
CA TRP A 56 4.17 -14.18 1.89
C TRP A 56 3.77 -13.37 0.65
N GLY A 57 4.78 -12.94 -0.11
CA GLY A 57 4.65 -12.41 -1.45
C GLY A 57 4.64 -13.53 -2.51
N GLU A 58 4.29 -13.15 -3.73
CA GLU A 58 4.37 -14.00 -4.93
C GLU A 58 5.81 -14.22 -5.39
N ASP A 59 6.74 -13.38 -4.94
CA ASP A 59 8.19 -13.51 -5.16
C ASP A 59 8.84 -14.60 -4.28
N GLY A 60 8.04 -15.29 -3.45
CA GLY A 60 8.52 -16.33 -2.55
C GLY A 60 9.21 -15.80 -1.28
N CYS A 61 9.24 -14.48 -1.07
CA CYS A 61 9.73 -13.88 0.16
C CYS A 61 8.60 -13.69 1.18
N TYR A 62 8.96 -13.71 2.47
CA TYR A 62 8.11 -13.22 3.53
C TYR A 62 8.41 -11.74 3.76
N HIS A 63 7.42 -10.88 3.56
CA HIS A 63 7.53 -9.45 3.75
C HIS A 63 7.23 -9.12 5.20
N TYR A 64 8.21 -8.51 5.89
CA TYR A 64 8.16 -8.24 7.31
C TYR A 64 8.32 -6.74 7.59
N ALA A 65 7.37 -6.14 8.29
CA ALA A 65 7.40 -4.75 8.69
C ALA A 65 8.47 -4.49 9.76
N GLY A 66 9.25 -3.43 9.57
CA GLY A 66 10.26 -2.96 10.51
C GLY A 66 9.67 -2.45 11.83
N GLU A 67 10.55 -2.17 12.79
CA GLU A 67 10.18 -1.58 14.09
C GLU A 67 10.18 -0.04 14.07
N GLY A 68 9.52 0.52 15.10
CA GLY A 68 9.19 1.93 15.25
C GLY A 68 7.68 2.08 15.12
N GLN A 69 7.02 2.73 16.07
CA GLN A 69 5.54 2.86 16.12
C GLN A 69 5.05 4.27 15.77
N ASN A 70 5.89 5.29 15.96
CA ASN A 70 5.53 6.70 15.81
C ASN A 70 6.41 7.33 14.74
N GLY A 71 5.78 8.02 13.78
CA GLY A 71 6.46 8.66 12.65
C GLY A 71 7.21 7.70 11.73
N ASP A 72 7.96 8.28 10.79
CA ASP A 72 8.69 7.53 9.77
C ASP A 72 9.75 6.61 10.37
N GLN A 73 9.70 5.34 9.95
CA GLN A 73 10.67 4.34 10.37
C GLN A 73 12.06 4.67 9.82
N ARG A 74 13.05 4.47 10.69
CA ARG A 74 14.47 4.69 10.39
C ARG A 74 15.21 3.35 10.41
N MET A 75 16.29 3.29 9.63
CA MET A 75 17.17 2.12 9.59
C MET A 75 18.12 2.12 10.80
N THR A 76 17.55 1.99 12.00
CA THR A 76 18.27 2.01 13.28
C THR A 76 17.83 0.82 14.15
N GLN A 77 18.58 0.53 15.22
CA GLN A 77 18.22 -0.49 16.22
C GLN A 77 17.89 -1.88 15.62
N GLY A 78 16.67 -2.39 15.80
CA GLY A 78 16.23 -3.68 15.26
C GLY A 78 16.26 -3.71 13.74
N ASN A 79 15.83 -2.64 13.07
CA ASN A 79 15.88 -2.53 11.61
C ASN A 79 17.31 -2.66 11.09
N LEU A 80 18.25 -1.96 11.72
CA LEU A 80 19.67 -2.06 11.38
C LEU A 80 20.24 -3.45 11.67
N SER A 81 19.74 -4.12 12.71
CA SER A 81 20.15 -5.49 13.05
C SER A 81 19.72 -6.48 11.97
N ILE A 82 18.51 -6.33 11.41
CA ILE A 82 18.07 -7.12 10.25
C ILE A 82 18.97 -6.82 9.05
N LEU A 83 19.19 -5.55 8.71
CA LEU A 83 20.00 -5.18 7.55
C LEU A 83 21.41 -5.77 7.61
N ASN A 84 22.05 -5.74 8.77
CA ASN A 84 23.43 -6.20 8.96
C ASN A 84 23.53 -7.67 9.41
N HIS A 85 22.45 -8.44 9.35
CA HIS A 85 22.41 -9.79 9.94
C HIS A 85 23.49 -10.72 9.36
N ARG A 86 23.73 -10.65 8.03
CA ARG A 86 24.79 -11.42 7.35
C ARG A 86 26.19 -11.03 7.83
N GLN A 87 26.47 -9.72 7.86
CA GLN A 87 27.77 -9.20 8.33
C GLN A 87 28.06 -9.63 9.77
N HIS A 88 27.03 -9.69 10.61
CA HIS A 88 27.15 -10.11 12.01
C HIS A 88 26.97 -11.62 12.22
N GLN A 89 26.83 -12.41 11.16
CA GLN A 89 26.64 -13.86 11.21
C GLN A 89 25.48 -14.27 12.13
N ARG A 90 24.34 -13.59 11.99
CA ARG A 90 23.12 -13.86 12.77
C ARG A 90 22.01 -14.39 11.87
N ALA A 91 21.39 -15.49 12.31
CA ALA A 91 20.21 -16.05 11.66
C ALA A 91 18.96 -15.22 12.00
N LEU A 92 18.08 -15.00 11.00
CA LEU A 92 16.76 -14.41 11.24
C LEU A 92 15.77 -15.54 11.54
N ARG A 93 15.18 -15.52 12.72
CA ARG A 93 14.27 -16.57 13.22
C ARG A 93 12.86 -16.01 13.31
N LEU A 94 11.97 -16.38 12.39
CA LEU A 94 10.61 -15.83 12.33
C LEU A 94 9.63 -16.66 13.15
N PHE A 95 8.79 -15.96 13.91
CA PHE A 95 7.76 -16.52 14.77
C PHE A 95 6.42 -15.82 14.55
N GLN A 96 5.35 -16.58 14.45
CA GLN A 96 3.99 -16.06 14.36
C GLN A 96 3.27 -16.19 15.71
N ALA A 97 2.57 -15.15 16.14
CA ALA A 97 1.72 -15.22 17.33
C ALA A 97 0.54 -16.19 17.13
N VAL A 98 0.29 -17.05 18.13
CA VAL A 98 -0.85 -18.00 18.14
C VAL A 98 -1.80 -17.78 19.33
N GLY A 99 -1.63 -16.69 20.08
CA GLY A 99 -2.44 -16.33 21.24
C GLY A 99 -1.83 -16.74 22.59
N ALA A 100 -2.37 -16.18 23.69
CA ALA A 100 -1.96 -16.49 25.07
C ALA A 100 -0.43 -16.40 25.35
N GLY A 101 0.29 -15.53 24.63
CA GLY A 101 1.74 -15.37 24.75
C GLY A 101 2.57 -16.51 24.13
N ALA A 102 1.92 -17.44 23.43
CA ALA A 102 2.56 -18.48 22.65
C ALA A 102 2.83 -18.01 21.20
N VAL A 103 3.89 -18.56 20.63
CA VAL A 103 4.31 -18.32 19.25
C VAL A 103 4.60 -19.65 18.57
N GLU A 104 4.41 -19.70 17.26
CA GLU A 104 4.78 -20.81 16.39
C GLU A 104 6.03 -20.44 15.60
N TYR A 105 7.04 -21.32 15.57
CA TYR A 105 8.25 -21.08 14.79
C TYR A 105 7.98 -21.33 13.30
N ILE A 106 8.11 -20.28 12.50
CA ILE A 106 7.89 -20.35 11.04
C ILE A 106 9.14 -20.84 10.33
N GLY A 107 10.32 -20.45 10.82
CA GLY A 107 11.59 -20.99 10.33
C GLY A 107 12.71 -19.96 10.23
N GLU A 108 13.76 -20.34 9.50
CA GLU A 108 14.96 -19.54 9.29
C GLU A 108 14.89 -18.80 7.96
N PHE A 109 15.31 -17.53 8.01
CA PHE A 109 15.28 -16.63 6.88
C PHE A 109 16.59 -15.87 6.73
N GLU A 110 16.80 -15.37 5.53
CA GLU A 110 17.80 -14.35 5.22
C GLU A 110 17.14 -13.17 4.52
N LEU A 111 17.81 -12.03 4.52
CA LEU A 111 17.39 -10.91 3.70
C LEU A 111 17.56 -11.24 2.20
N ALA A 112 16.62 -10.83 1.34
CA ALA A 112 16.81 -10.97 -0.11
C ALA A 112 18.12 -10.29 -0.56
N ALA A 113 18.78 -10.84 -1.58
CA ALA A 113 20.06 -10.31 -2.06
C ALA A 113 19.85 -9.12 -3.00
N ASP A 114 18.87 -9.25 -3.88
CA ASP A 114 18.24 -8.19 -4.66
C ASP A 114 17.22 -7.45 -3.79
N GLU A 115 17.15 -6.12 -3.92
CA GLU A 115 16.14 -5.25 -3.29
C GLU A 115 15.72 -5.73 -1.88
N PRO A 116 16.63 -5.75 -0.89
CA PRO A 116 16.41 -6.41 0.40
C PRO A 116 15.25 -5.84 1.22
N TRP A 117 14.85 -4.61 0.93
CA TRP A 117 13.75 -3.91 1.58
C TRP A 117 13.25 -2.78 0.69
N TYR A 118 12.03 -2.32 0.96
CA TYR A 118 11.42 -1.14 0.35
C TYR A 118 10.62 -0.36 1.40
N ARG A 119 10.07 0.79 1.00
CA ARG A 119 9.19 1.60 1.86
C ARG A 119 7.74 1.52 1.37
N THR A 120 6.82 1.50 2.31
CA THR A 120 5.38 1.63 2.06
C THR A 120 4.79 2.54 3.13
N ASP A 121 3.61 3.11 2.86
CA ASP A 121 2.88 3.87 3.87
C ASP A 121 1.95 2.94 4.64
N ALA A 122 1.83 3.18 5.94
CA ALA A 122 0.83 2.58 6.82
C ALA A 122 0.42 3.61 7.87
N PRO A 123 -0.78 3.51 8.47
CA PRO A 123 -1.11 4.35 9.61
C PRO A 123 -0.21 4.03 10.81
N ASP A 124 0.05 5.04 11.62
CA ASP A 124 0.69 4.92 12.91
C ASP A 124 -0.34 4.60 14.02
N THR A 125 0.07 4.68 15.28
CA THR A 125 -0.82 4.36 16.41
C THR A 125 -1.91 5.41 16.61
N ASP A 126 -1.68 6.64 16.14
CA ASP A 126 -2.61 7.77 16.23
C ASP A 126 -3.48 7.88 14.97
N GLY A 127 -3.24 7.04 13.95
CA GLY A 127 -3.97 6.99 12.68
C GLY A 127 -3.34 7.85 11.57
N GLU A 128 -2.20 8.48 11.83
CA GLU A 128 -1.50 9.32 10.86
C GLU A 128 -0.65 8.45 9.92
N LEU A 129 -0.57 8.83 8.64
CA LEU A 129 0.25 8.10 7.67
C LEU A 129 1.74 8.25 8.01
N ARG A 130 2.47 7.14 7.94
CA ARG A 130 3.92 7.09 8.15
C ARG A 130 4.60 6.13 7.18
N SER A 131 5.87 6.41 6.90
CA SER A 131 6.72 5.53 6.11
C SER A 131 7.21 4.33 6.93
N VAL A 132 6.84 3.12 6.49
CA VAL A 132 7.23 1.82 7.05
C VAL A 132 8.27 1.14 6.17
N ILE A 133 9.29 0.53 6.78
CA ILE A 133 10.28 -0.29 6.10
C ILE A 133 9.73 -1.71 6.01
N MET A 134 9.67 -2.29 4.80
CA MET A 134 9.30 -3.68 4.58
C MET A 134 10.53 -4.47 4.16
N PHE A 135 10.95 -5.43 4.98
CA PHE A 135 12.06 -6.32 4.67
C PHE A 135 11.58 -7.53 3.88
N ARG A 136 12.29 -7.88 2.79
CA ARG A 136 12.05 -9.09 2.01
C ARG A 136 12.89 -10.22 2.60
N LEU A 137 12.24 -11.16 3.29
CA LEU A 137 12.88 -12.28 3.96
C LEU A 137 12.76 -13.54 3.10
N ARG A 138 13.86 -13.99 2.51
CA ARG A 138 13.96 -15.23 1.74
C ARG A 138 14.07 -16.42 2.71
N PRO A 139 13.26 -17.48 2.57
CA PRO A 139 13.40 -18.67 3.41
C PRO A 139 14.74 -19.38 3.12
N VAL A 140 15.37 -19.92 4.16
CA VAL A 140 16.58 -20.76 4.03
C VAL A 140 16.17 -22.22 3.78
N ASP A 141 15.47 -22.81 4.74
CA ASP A 141 15.06 -24.22 4.73
C ASP A 141 13.55 -24.40 4.94
N VAL A 142 12.76 -23.38 4.63
CA VAL A 142 11.30 -23.36 4.86
C VAL A 142 10.59 -23.47 3.52
N ALA A 143 9.64 -24.40 3.41
CA ALA A 143 8.75 -24.40 2.26
C ALA A 143 7.92 -23.10 2.26
N PRO A 144 7.92 -22.32 1.16
CA PRO A 144 7.06 -21.16 1.08
C PRO A 144 5.59 -21.58 1.26
N HIS A 145 4.72 -20.62 1.62
CA HIS A 145 3.25 -20.73 1.57
C HIS A 145 2.47 -21.17 2.83
N LYS A 146 3.10 -21.39 3.99
CA LYS A 146 2.35 -21.49 5.26
C LYS A 146 2.25 -20.12 5.94
N GLY A 147 1.05 -19.55 6.01
CA GLY A 147 0.77 -18.30 6.72
C GLY A 147 -0.02 -17.28 5.91
N ALA A 148 -0.11 -16.06 6.43
CA ALA A 148 -0.77 -14.95 5.75
C ALA A 148 -0.07 -14.60 4.43
N ARG A 149 -0.87 -14.24 3.42
CA ARG A 149 -0.38 -13.70 2.14
C ARG A 149 -0.55 -12.20 2.11
N LEU A 150 0.38 -11.52 1.44
CA LEU A 150 0.20 -10.13 1.08
C LEU A 150 -0.96 -9.99 0.07
N PRO A 151 -1.71 -8.87 0.11
CA PRO A 151 -2.72 -8.58 -0.92
C PRO A 151 -2.06 -8.33 -2.28
N HIS A 152 -0.91 -7.67 -2.30
CA HIS A 152 -0.10 -7.40 -3.48
C HIS A 152 1.38 -7.59 -3.13
N THR A 153 2.18 -8.05 -4.08
CA THR A 153 3.64 -8.13 -3.94
C THR A 153 4.23 -7.02 -4.82
N PRO A 154 5.19 -6.22 -4.33
CA PRO A 154 5.83 -5.21 -5.18
C PRO A 154 6.51 -5.90 -6.35
N GLU A 155 6.11 -5.53 -7.57
CA GLU A 155 6.82 -5.95 -8.77
C GLU A 155 7.97 -4.97 -9.04
N PRO A 156 9.13 -5.43 -9.54
CA PRO A 156 10.25 -4.54 -9.84
C PRO A 156 9.96 -3.60 -11.02
N SER A 157 9.05 -3.99 -11.91
CA SER A 157 8.65 -3.21 -13.08
C SER A 157 7.28 -2.56 -12.89
N LEU A 158 7.10 -1.39 -13.52
CA LEU A 158 5.80 -0.77 -13.68
C LEU A 158 4.85 -1.72 -14.42
N SER A 159 3.69 -2.03 -13.83
CA SER A 159 2.60 -2.71 -14.52
C SER A 159 1.33 -1.86 -14.51
N ILE A 160 0.63 -1.84 -15.64
CA ILE A 160 -0.59 -1.08 -15.85
C ILE A 160 -1.61 -2.00 -16.49
N SER A 161 -2.79 -2.06 -15.91
CA SER A 161 -3.91 -2.84 -16.44
C SER A 161 -5.18 -2.01 -16.39
N GLU A 162 -6.00 -2.11 -17.44
CA GLU A 162 -7.36 -1.58 -17.44
C GLU A 162 -8.26 -2.50 -16.61
N VAL A 163 -9.10 -1.90 -15.77
CA VAL A 163 -10.13 -2.58 -14.99
C VAL A 163 -11.44 -1.79 -15.10
N ASP A 164 -12.56 -2.45 -14.84
CA ASP A 164 -13.86 -1.79 -14.84
C ASP A 164 -13.95 -0.74 -13.73
N VAL A 165 -14.60 0.39 -14.01
CA VAL A 165 -14.75 1.49 -13.05
C VAL A 165 -15.54 1.03 -11.80
N GLU A 166 -16.46 0.09 -11.97
CA GLU A 166 -17.30 -0.50 -10.92
C GLU A 166 -16.51 -1.28 -9.86
N GLN A 167 -15.29 -1.74 -10.17
CA GLN A 167 -14.46 -2.52 -9.23
C GLN A 167 -13.84 -1.66 -8.11
N GLN A 168 -14.06 -0.33 -8.13
CA GLN A 168 -13.56 0.61 -7.12
C GLN A 168 -13.96 0.26 -5.67
N HIS A 169 -15.14 -0.34 -5.46
CA HIS A 169 -15.61 -0.69 -4.12
C HIS A 169 -14.94 -1.94 -3.54
N THR A 170 -14.70 -2.97 -4.35
CA THR A 170 -14.10 -4.23 -3.91
C THR A 170 -12.65 -4.05 -3.49
N GLU A 171 -11.93 -3.17 -4.17
CA GLU A 171 -10.52 -2.88 -3.89
C GLU A 171 -10.34 -2.02 -2.63
N ARG A 172 -11.15 -0.96 -2.43
CA ARG A 172 -11.09 -0.15 -1.20
C ARG A 172 -11.27 -1.00 0.05
N ALA A 173 -12.14 -2.01 0.00
CA ALA A 173 -12.33 -2.98 1.08
C ALA A 173 -11.11 -3.90 1.32
N LEU A 174 -10.24 -4.11 0.32
CA LEU A 174 -9.01 -4.90 0.46
C LEU A 174 -7.84 -4.05 1.00
N VAL A 175 -7.81 -2.76 0.66
CA VAL A 175 -6.71 -1.84 1.01
C VAL A 175 -6.86 -1.24 2.41
N ASP A 176 -8.08 -0.85 2.80
CA ASP A 176 -8.37 -0.31 4.14
C ASP A 176 -9.79 -0.69 4.60
N PRO A 177 -10.02 -1.96 5.01
CA PRO A 177 -11.34 -2.44 5.41
C PRO A 177 -11.91 -1.77 6.67
N SER A 178 -11.07 -1.07 7.45
CA SER A 178 -11.44 -0.50 8.76
C SER A 178 -11.97 0.93 8.70
N ARG A 179 -11.78 1.64 7.58
CA ARG A 179 -12.13 3.06 7.47
C ARG A 179 -13.56 3.25 6.94
N GLU A 180 -14.41 3.90 7.74
CA GLU A 180 -15.71 4.35 7.23
C GLU A 180 -15.51 5.45 6.18
N PRO A 181 -16.16 5.36 5.00
CA PRO A 181 -16.02 6.40 3.98
C PRO A 181 -16.63 7.72 4.46
N TYR A 182 -15.84 8.79 4.40
CA TYR A 182 -16.29 10.15 4.71
C TYR A 182 -17.36 10.62 3.71
N GLU A 183 -18.20 11.59 4.07
CA GLU A 183 -19.28 12.08 3.20
C GLU A 183 -18.79 12.51 1.81
N ALA A 184 -17.62 13.17 1.74
CA ALA A 184 -17.03 13.59 0.47
C ALA A 184 -16.67 12.39 -0.43
N GLU A 185 -16.19 11.28 0.13
CA GLU A 185 -15.87 10.07 -0.64
C GLU A 185 -17.14 9.39 -1.18
N ARG A 186 -18.26 9.45 -0.42
CA ARG A 186 -19.55 8.97 -0.90
C ARG A 186 -20.09 9.82 -2.05
N ARG A 187 -19.95 11.15 -1.94
CA ARG A 187 -20.31 12.09 -3.03
C ARG A 187 -19.47 11.85 -4.27
N GLU A 188 -18.16 11.64 -4.10
CA GLU A 188 -17.23 11.31 -5.19
C GLU A 188 -17.63 10.03 -5.91
N ALA A 189 -17.90 8.94 -5.17
CA ALA A 189 -18.32 7.67 -5.76
C ALA A 189 -19.65 7.78 -6.52
N SER A 190 -20.62 8.55 -6.02
CA SER A 190 -21.87 8.82 -6.76
C SER A 190 -21.61 9.63 -8.03
N LEU A 191 -20.81 10.69 -7.94
CA LEU A 191 -20.46 11.55 -9.08
C LEU A 191 -19.73 10.77 -10.19
N VAL A 192 -18.80 9.88 -9.82
CA VAL A 192 -18.11 8.98 -10.77
C VAL A 192 -19.11 8.08 -11.48
N ARG A 193 -20.00 7.41 -10.73
CA ARG A 193 -21.01 6.51 -11.31
C ARG A 193 -21.92 7.24 -12.29
N GLU A 194 -22.46 8.39 -11.89
CA GLU A 194 -23.37 9.19 -12.72
C GLU A 194 -22.68 9.68 -14.00
N TYR A 195 -21.42 10.09 -13.92
CA TYR A 195 -20.67 10.55 -15.09
C TYR A 195 -20.26 9.43 -16.04
N VAL A 196 -19.87 8.26 -15.50
CA VAL A 196 -19.60 7.06 -16.31
C VAL A 196 -20.86 6.61 -17.05
N GLU A 197 -22.02 6.61 -16.39
CA GLU A 197 -23.29 6.32 -17.05
C GLU A 197 -23.60 7.31 -18.18
N TYR A 198 -23.38 8.61 -17.95
CA TYR A 198 -23.52 9.64 -18.97
C TYR A 198 -22.60 9.39 -20.17
N LEU A 199 -21.29 9.19 -19.95
CA LEU A 199 -20.32 8.91 -21.02
C LEU A 199 -20.69 7.66 -21.83
N ARG A 200 -21.14 6.59 -21.16
CA ARG A 200 -21.57 5.37 -21.83
C ARG A 200 -22.84 5.56 -22.66
N ARG A 201 -23.79 6.39 -22.21
CA ARG A 201 -24.99 6.75 -23.01
C ARG A 201 -24.60 7.53 -24.26
N GLU A 202 -23.57 8.36 -24.17
CA GLU A 202 -22.97 9.07 -25.33
C GLU A 202 -22.11 8.15 -26.22
N GLY A 203 -21.97 6.85 -25.87
CA GLY A 203 -21.24 5.86 -26.66
C GLY A 203 -19.75 5.76 -26.40
N HIS A 204 -19.25 6.36 -25.31
CA HIS A 204 -17.83 6.31 -24.95
C HIS A 204 -17.46 4.97 -24.31
N GLN A 205 -16.24 4.50 -24.60
CA GLN A 205 -15.62 3.41 -23.87
C GLN A 205 -14.87 3.97 -22.66
N VAL A 206 -15.22 3.50 -21.48
CA VAL A 206 -14.72 4.04 -20.21
C VAL A 206 -14.20 2.92 -19.32
N VAL A 207 -12.98 3.07 -18.85
CA VAL A 207 -12.27 2.14 -17.95
C VAL A 207 -11.62 2.93 -16.82
N ARG A 208 -10.91 2.25 -15.91
CA ARG A 208 -9.89 2.87 -15.06
C ARG A 208 -8.60 2.09 -15.15
N HIS A 209 -7.48 2.75 -14.88
CA HIS A 209 -6.19 2.09 -14.80
C HIS A 209 -5.88 1.69 -13.36
N LYS A 210 -5.47 0.44 -13.17
CA LYS A 210 -4.67 0.01 -12.04
C LYS A 210 -3.20 0.19 -12.43
N ILE A 211 -2.48 1.01 -11.65
CA ILE A 211 -1.07 1.32 -11.86
C ILE A 211 -0.31 0.74 -10.66
N LEU A 212 0.64 -0.15 -10.92
CA LEU A 212 1.58 -0.69 -9.93
C LEU A 212 2.96 -0.11 -10.22
N PRO A 213 3.39 0.97 -9.54
CA PRO A 213 4.74 1.50 -9.71
C PRO A 213 5.78 0.46 -9.28
N GLY A 214 6.88 0.36 -10.04
CA GLY A 214 7.96 -0.56 -9.72
C GLY A 214 8.52 -0.33 -8.30
N GLY A 215 8.66 -1.41 -7.53
CA GLY A 215 9.17 -1.40 -6.15
C GLY A 215 8.20 -0.85 -5.10
N VAL A 216 6.96 -0.55 -5.46
CA VAL A 216 5.94 -0.01 -4.54
C VAL A 216 4.84 -1.06 -4.30
N LEU A 217 4.47 -1.24 -3.03
CA LEU A 217 3.46 -2.23 -2.63
C LEU A 217 2.03 -1.80 -2.97
N LYS A 218 1.74 -0.50 -2.84
CA LYS A 218 0.39 0.05 -2.99
C LYS A 218 0.14 0.41 -4.44
N ALA A 219 -0.83 -0.26 -5.05
CA ALA A 219 -1.32 0.10 -6.37
C ALA A 219 -2.04 1.46 -6.31
N LEU A 220 -1.86 2.27 -7.35
CA LEU A 220 -2.61 3.48 -7.62
C LEU A 220 -3.74 3.15 -8.57
N TYR A 221 -4.84 3.88 -8.43
CA TYR A 221 -5.98 3.71 -9.31
C TYR A 221 -6.52 5.06 -9.73
N THR A 222 -6.78 5.18 -11.03
CA THR A 222 -7.47 6.35 -11.58
C THR A 222 -8.96 6.24 -11.29
N ASP A 223 -9.67 7.35 -11.25
CA ASP A 223 -11.13 7.31 -11.16
C ASP A 223 -11.74 6.89 -12.50
N ILE A 224 -11.43 7.61 -13.57
CA ILE A 224 -12.01 7.39 -14.89
C ILE A 224 -10.95 7.63 -15.97
N TYR A 225 -10.90 6.74 -16.96
CA TYR A 225 -10.18 6.92 -18.21
C TYR A 225 -11.15 6.69 -19.38
N ASP A 226 -11.39 7.76 -20.13
CA ASP A 226 -12.16 7.74 -21.36
C ASP A 226 -11.24 7.33 -22.52
N VAL A 227 -11.39 6.08 -22.96
CA VAL A 227 -10.57 5.48 -24.02
C VAL A 227 -10.89 6.13 -25.38
N THR A 228 -12.16 6.47 -25.60
CA THR A 228 -12.65 7.04 -26.86
C THR A 228 -11.97 8.38 -27.14
N GLU A 229 -11.90 9.24 -26.13
CA GLU A 229 -11.38 10.60 -26.26
C GLU A 229 -9.93 10.76 -25.74
N GLY A 230 -9.37 9.70 -25.13
CA GLY A 230 -8.05 9.68 -24.50
C GLY A 230 -7.94 10.64 -23.33
N VAL A 231 -8.96 10.71 -22.46
CA VAL A 231 -9.04 11.66 -21.35
C VAL A 231 -8.88 10.94 -20.02
N LEU A 232 -7.90 11.37 -19.23
CA LEU A 232 -7.75 10.94 -17.84
C LEU A 232 -8.49 11.89 -16.92
N ILE A 233 -9.39 11.37 -16.10
CA ILE A 233 -10.32 12.16 -15.29
C ILE A 233 -10.19 11.73 -13.83
N GLU A 234 -9.96 12.72 -12.96
CA GLU A 234 -9.97 12.56 -11.51
C GLU A 234 -11.24 13.23 -10.97
N ALA A 235 -11.95 12.56 -10.07
CA ALA A 235 -13.14 13.08 -9.44
C ALA A 235 -12.86 13.56 -8.01
N LYS A 236 -13.61 14.57 -7.57
CA LYS A 236 -13.65 15.00 -6.17
C LYS A 236 -15.07 15.29 -5.75
N GLY A 237 -15.47 14.81 -4.57
CA GLY A 237 -16.80 15.04 -3.99
C GLY A 237 -17.03 16.45 -3.42
N THR A 238 -16.15 17.41 -3.70
CA THR A 238 -16.24 18.82 -3.28
C THR A 238 -15.43 19.72 -4.21
N VAL A 239 -15.75 21.01 -4.23
CA VAL A 239 -15.04 22.07 -4.98
C VAL A 239 -14.00 22.81 -4.13
N HIS A 240 -13.74 22.37 -2.89
CA HIS A 240 -12.76 23.03 -2.04
C HIS A 240 -11.34 22.99 -2.63
N ARG A 241 -10.60 24.09 -2.45
CA ARG A 241 -9.25 24.27 -2.99
C ARG A 241 -8.29 23.11 -2.69
N GLU A 242 -8.34 22.55 -1.49
CA GLU A 242 -7.48 21.42 -1.09
C GLU A 242 -7.76 20.18 -1.93
N ALA A 243 -9.04 19.84 -2.14
CA ALA A 243 -9.45 18.72 -2.98
C ALA A 243 -9.02 18.91 -4.44
N ILE A 244 -9.16 20.13 -4.98
CA ILE A 244 -8.73 20.47 -6.34
C ILE A 244 -7.21 20.34 -6.48
N ARG A 245 -6.42 20.88 -5.53
CA ARG A 245 -4.96 20.74 -5.53
C ARG A 245 -4.51 19.29 -5.47
N LEU A 246 -5.19 18.47 -4.65
CA LEU A 246 -4.93 17.05 -4.56
C LEU A 246 -5.21 16.36 -5.91
N ALA A 247 -6.35 16.66 -6.54
CA ALA A 247 -6.72 16.09 -7.83
C ALA A 247 -5.71 16.44 -8.95
N ILE A 248 -5.22 17.68 -8.97
CA ILE A 248 -4.14 18.09 -9.89
C ILE A 248 -2.92 17.19 -9.66
N GLY A 249 -2.47 17.04 -8.40
CA GLY A 249 -1.34 16.18 -8.08
C GLY A 249 -1.53 14.73 -8.55
N GLN A 250 -2.71 14.16 -8.32
CA GLN A 250 -3.06 12.81 -8.74
C GLN A 250 -3.03 12.65 -10.27
N LEU A 251 -3.65 13.58 -11.02
CA LEU A 251 -3.64 13.56 -12.49
C LEU A 251 -2.23 13.59 -13.06
N PHE A 252 -1.36 14.45 -12.51
CA PHE A 252 0.04 14.56 -12.94
C PHE A 252 0.90 13.35 -12.52
N ASP A 253 0.58 12.71 -11.40
CA ASP A 253 1.21 11.45 -11.00
C ASP A 253 0.82 10.31 -11.94
N TYR A 254 -0.47 10.07 -12.14
CA TYR A 254 -0.96 8.95 -12.95
C TYR A 254 -0.53 9.06 -14.42
N ARG A 255 -0.60 10.25 -15.04
CA ARG A 255 -0.28 10.43 -16.47
C ARG A 255 1.13 9.98 -16.83
N ARG A 256 2.10 10.03 -15.90
CA ARG A 256 3.50 9.70 -16.17
C ARG A 256 3.72 8.19 -16.36
N HIS A 257 2.74 7.39 -15.97
CA HIS A 257 2.76 5.94 -16.09
C HIS A 257 2.05 5.46 -17.37
N ILE A 258 0.96 6.11 -17.77
CA ILE A 258 0.09 5.66 -18.87
C ILE A 258 0.75 5.91 -20.23
N SER A 259 0.82 4.87 -21.07
CA SER A 259 1.40 4.91 -22.42
C SER A 259 0.43 4.29 -23.44
N PRO A 260 0.05 5.02 -24.51
CA PRO A 260 0.40 6.40 -24.81
C PRO A 260 -0.14 7.38 -23.78
N SER A 261 0.53 8.54 -23.63
CA SER A 261 0.09 9.57 -22.68
C SER A 261 -1.37 9.98 -22.95
N PRO A 262 -2.19 10.20 -21.91
CA PRO A 262 -3.51 10.78 -22.06
C PRO A 262 -3.44 12.07 -22.88
N ARG A 263 -4.38 12.25 -23.81
CA ARG A 263 -4.46 13.44 -24.68
C ARG A 263 -4.86 14.68 -23.90
N ARG A 264 -5.72 14.50 -22.89
CA ARG A 264 -6.24 15.57 -22.03
C ARG A 264 -6.38 15.07 -20.59
N LEU A 265 -6.33 16.01 -19.66
CA LEU A 265 -6.63 15.80 -18.26
C LEU A 265 -7.91 16.55 -17.90
N ALA A 266 -8.74 15.94 -17.06
CA ALA A 266 -9.94 16.59 -16.56
C ALA A 266 -10.18 16.36 -15.07
N LEU A 267 -10.84 17.33 -14.45
CA LEU A 267 -11.30 17.30 -13.07
C LEU A 267 -12.82 17.30 -13.04
N LEU A 268 -13.43 16.25 -12.49
CA LEU A 268 -14.87 16.13 -12.29
C LEU A 268 -15.25 16.55 -10.85
N VAL A 269 -16.14 17.53 -10.72
CA VAL A 269 -16.56 18.11 -9.44
C VAL A 269 -18.08 18.27 -9.35
N PRO A 270 -18.68 18.33 -8.15
CA PRO A 270 -20.15 18.30 -7.99
C PRO A 270 -20.85 19.60 -8.41
N SER A 271 -20.12 20.71 -8.55
CA SER A 271 -20.65 22.01 -8.96
C SER A 271 -19.53 22.86 -9.56
N ARG A 272 -19.89 23.99 -10.21
CA ARG A 272 -18.91 24.93 -10.76
C ARG A 272 -18.04 25.54 -9.65
N PRO A 273 -16.70 25.41 -9.71
CA PRO A 273 -15.80 26.12 -8.79
C PRO A 273 -15.80 27.64 -8.99
N GLU A 274 -15.17 28.33 -8.04
CA GLU A 274 -14.83 29.75 -8.17
C GLU A 274 -13.85 29.99 -9.32
N ASP A 275 -13.90 31.18 -9.93
CA ASP A 275 -13.09 31.51 -11.12
C ASP A 275 -11.59 31.33 -10.90
N ASP A 276 -11.07 31.68 -9.71
CA ASP A 276 -9.67 31.46 -9.36
C ASP A 276 -9.25 29.98 -9.46
N LEU A 277 -10.14 29.05 -9.08
CA LEU A 277 -9.86 27.61 -9.14
C LEU A 277 -9.98 27.06 -10.56
N LEU A 278 -10.85 27.66 -11.39
CA LEU A 278 -10.90 27.39 -12.82
C LEU A 278 -9.62 27.87 -13.50
N ASP A 279 -9.14 29.06 -13.17
CA ASP A 279 -7.88 29.63 -13.66
C ASP A 279 -6.68 28.77 -13.25
N LEU A 280 -6.67 28.27 -12.01
CA LEU A 280 -5.65 27.32 -11.55
C LEU A 280 -5.62 26.06 -12.42
N CYS A 281 -6.77 25.41 -12.65
CA CYS A 281 -6.84 24.21 -13.49
C CYS A 281 -6.43 24.51 -14.93
N ALA A 282 -6.89 25.63 -15.49
CA ALA A 282 -6.55 26.06 -16.84
C ALA A 282 -5.04 26.34 -17.00
N SER A 283 -4.38 26.88 -15.96
CA SER A 283 -2.94 27.15 -15.98
C SER A 283 -2.07 25.89 -16.12
N VAL A 284 -2.64 24.72 -15.83
CA VAL A 284 -2.00 23.40 -15.95
C VAL A 284 -2.72 22.48 -16.95
N GLU A 285 -3.50 23.05 -17.86
CA GLU A 285 -4.18 22.35 -18.96
C GLU A 285 -5.17 21.27 -18.50
N ILE A 286 -5.80 21.46 -17.35
CA ILE A 286 -6.86 20.59 -16.82
C ILE A 286 -8.23 21.20 -17.13
N THR A 287 -9.08 20.44 -17.83
CA THR A 287 -10.49 20.80 -18.06
C THR A 287 -11.32 20.50 -16.82
N VAL A 288 -12.11 21.44 -16.33
CA VAL A 288 -13.02 21.20 -15.20
C VAL A 288 -14.41 20.87 -15.72
N ILE A 289 -15.04 19.83 -15.17
CA ILE A 289 -16.33 19.28 -15.57
C ILE A 289 -17.26 19.26 -14.35
N TRP A 290 -18.51 19.69 -14.51
CA TRP A 290 -19.53 19.63 -13.46
C TRP A 290 -20.93 19.38 -14.03
N PRO A 291 -21.86 18.80 -13.25
CA PRO A 291 -23.25 18.63 -13.66
C PRO A 291 -23.93 19.98 -13.98
N GLU A 292 -24.64 20.04 -15.10
CA GLU A 292 -25.45 21.19 -15.49
C GLU A 292 -26.71 20.73 -16.25
N GLY A 293 -27.88 20.95 -15.64
CA GLY A 293 -29.14 20.43 -16.16
C GLY A 293 -29.13 18.90 -16.24
N GLU A 294 -29.47 18.36 -17.42
CA GLU A 294 -29.47 16.92 -17.73
C GLU A 294 -28.10 16.41 -18.22
N GLY A 295 -27.08 17.27 -18.26
CA GLY A 295 -25.76 16.94 -18.80
C GLY A 295 -24.61 17.48 -17.94
N TYR A 296 -23.48 17.73 -18.59
CA TYR A 296 -22.27 18.20 -17.94
C TYR A 296 -21.68 19.41 -18.68
N ALA A 297 -21.51 20.50 -17.94
CA ALA A 297 -20.75 21.66 -18.40
C ALA A 297 -19.25 21.40 -18.23
N ARG A 298 -18.45 22.09 -19.03
CA ARG A 298 -16.98 22.02 -18.97
C ARG A 298 -16.33 23.34 -19.29
N THR A 299 -15.16 23.61 -18.73
CA THR A 299 -14.33 24.74 -19.17
C THR A 299 -13.87 24.53 -20.62
N SER A 300 -13.83 25.60 -21.40
CA SER A 300 -13.23 25.58 -22.73
C SER A 300 -11.74 25.22 -22.62
N GLY A 301 -11.28 24.20 -23.34
CA GLY A 301 -9.85 23.95 -23.50
C GLY A 301 -9.19 25.13 -24.21
N ARG A 302 -7.99 25.54 -23.78
CA ARG A 302 -7.13 26.43 -24.56
C ARG A 302 -6.41 25.66 -25.65
#